data_AF-V4Y8M6-F1
#
_entry.id   AF-V4Y8M6-F1
#
_cell.length_a   1.000
_cell.length_b   1.000
_cell.length_c   1.000
_cell.angle_alpha   90.00
_cell.angle_beta   90.00
_cell.angle_gamma   90.00
#
_symmetry.space_group_name_H-M   'P 1'
#
loop_
_entity.id
_entity.type
_entity.pdbx_description
1 polymer ?
#
loop_
_entity_poly.entity_id
_entity_poly.type
_entity_poly.pdbx_seq_one_letter_code
_entity_poly.pdbx_strand_id
1 'polypeptide(L)' 'MTASDPLCPDCGVTMEAMALRAGGHRPQFVSAENRDGVLGKLGVSQRYDAESYVCPECGLSRLYAAVDE' A
#
# COMPACT_ATOMS: atom_id res chain seq x y z
N MET A 1 15.58 -0.79 4.67
CA MET A 1 16.27 -0.49 3.38
C MET A 1 15.71 0.82 2.84
N THR A 2 16.51 1.75 2.27
CA THR A 2 15.95 3.03 1.76
C THR A 2 14.88 2.74 0.70
N ALA A 3 13.62 3.04 1.00
CA ALA A 3 12.50 2.78 0.11
C ALA A 3 12.65 3.62 -1.16
N SER A 4 13.13 3.00 -2.24
CA SER A 4 13.10 3.60 -3.57
C SER A 4 11.65 3.66 -4.05
N ASP A 5 11.27 4.75 -4.73
CA ASP A 5 9.95 4.89 -5.33
C ASP A 5 9.61 3.70 -6.22
N PRO A 6 8.37 3.17 -6.16
CA PRO A 6 8.00 1.98 -6.91
C PRO A 6 7.99 2.27 -8.42
N LEU A 7 8.52 1.31 -9.20
CA LEU A 7 8.42 1.34 -10.66
C LEU A 7 7.11 0.69 -11.12
N CYS A 8 6.55 1.23 -12.21
CA CYS A 8 5.42 0.63 -12.91
C CYS A 8 5.86 -0.69 -13.56
N PRO A 9 5.18 -1.82 -13.30
CA PRO A 9 5.55 -3.11 -13.89
C PRO A 9 5.32 -3.17 -15.40
N ASP A 10 4.46 -2.31 -15.95
CA ASP A 10 4.10 -2.32 -17.37
C ASP A 10 4.94 -1.35 -18.19
N CYS A 11 5.23 -0.15 -17.65
CA CYS A 11 5.96 0.92 -18.34
C CYS A 11 7.44 1.03 -17.93
N GLY A 12 7.82 0.52 -16.75
CA GLY A 12 9.17 0.65 -16.20
C GLY A 12 9.52 2.03 -15.62
N VAL A 13 8.60 3.01 -15.66
CA VAL A 13 8.80 4.36 -15.13
C VAL A 13 8.49 4.45 -13.62
N THR A 14 9.05 5.45 -12.94
CA THR A 14 8.73 5.76 -11.54
C THR A 14 7.26 6.15 -11.39
N MET A 15 6.58 5.57 -10.41
CA MET A 15 5.19 5.88 -10.11
C MET A 15 5.08 7.10 -9.18
N GLU A 16 4.02 7.88 -9.33
CA GLU A 16 3.77 9.07 -8.53
C GLU A 16 2.91 8.75 -7.30
N ALA A 17 3.35 9.18 -6.13
CA ALA A 17 2.55 9.09 -4.91
C ALA A 17 1.32 10.02 -5.02
N MET A 18 0.12 9.47 -4.80
CA MET A 18 -1.12 10.22 -4.85
C MET A 18 -1.97 9.95 -3.61
N ALA A 19 -2.83 10.90 -3.24
CA ALA A 19 -3.77 10.71 -2.14
C ALA A 19 -5.04 10.00 -2.63
N LEU A 20 -5.22 8.73 -2.24
CA LEU A 20 -6.47 8.02 -2.46
C LEU A 20 -7.48 8.35 -1.35
N ARG A 21 -8.70 8.74 -1.73
CA ARG A 21 -9.81 9.01 -0.81
C ARG A 21 -10.98 8.08 -1.13
N ALA A 22 -11.55 7.46 -0.11
CA ALA A 22 -12.76 6.67 -0.21
C ALA A 22 -13.75 7.13 0.87
N GLY A 23 -14.93 7.62 0.47
CA GLY A 23 -15.98 8.03 1.42
C GLY A 23 -15.56 9.10 2.43
N GLY A 24 -14.65 10.00 2.07
CA GLY A 24 -14.16 11.07 2.96
C GLY A 24 -13.02 10.68 3.89
N HIS A 25 -12.56 9.43 3.86
CA HIS A 25 -11.44 8.94 4.66
C HIS A 25 -10.30 8.39 3.79
N ARG A 26 -9.09 8.30 4.36
CA ARG A 26 -7.98 7.56 3.73
C ARG A 26 -8.27 6.06 3.88
N PRO A 27 -8.12 5.26 2.81
CA PRO A 27 -8.30 3.82 2.89
C PRO A 27 -7.26 3.19 3.82
N GLN A 28 -7.65 2.11 4.49
CA GLN A 28 -6.81 1.34 5.40
C GLN A 28 -6.93 -0.15 5.08
N PHE A 29 -5.84 -0.89 5.23
CA PHE A 29 -5.84 -2.33 5.20
C PHE A 29 -6.22 -2.86 6.58
N VAL A 30 -7.13 -3.83 6.63
CA VAL A 30 -7.55 -4.49 7.88
C VAL A 30 -7.15 -5.96 7.79
N SER A 31 -6.32 -6.42 8.72
CA SER A 31 -6.04 -7.85 8.86
C SER A 31 -7.19 -8.54 9.62
N ALA A 32 -7.55 -9.75 9.19
CA ALA A 32 -8.36 -10.64 10.01
C ALA A 32 -7.49 -11.24 11.11
N GLU A 33 -8.08 -11.44 12.29
CA GLU A 33 -7.44 -12.20 13.38
C GLU A 33 -7.04 -13.60 12.86
N ASN A 34 -5.83 -14.06 13.17
CA ASN A 34 -5.31 -15.39 12.80
C ASN A 34 -4.96 -15.62 11.30
N ARG A 35 -4.03 -14.83 10.75
CA ARG A 35 -3.33 -15.22 9.50
C ARG A 35 -1.91 -15.67 9.82
N ASP A 36 -1.42 -16.73 9.21
CA ASP A 36 0.02 -17.04 9.22
C ASP A 36 0.80 -16.03 8.35
N GLY A 37 2.00 -15.62 8.78
CA GLY A 37 2.87 -14.67 8.07
C GLY A 37 3.24 -13.41 8.87
N VAL A 38 4.00 -12.49 8.27
CA VAL A 38 4.50 -11.26 8.94
C VAL A 38 3.36 -10.39 9.52
N LEU A 39 2.20 -10.38 8.86
CA LEU A 39 0.99 -9.63 9.24
C LEU A 39 0.15 -10.33 10.33
N GLY A 40 0.57 -11.54 10.73
CA GLY A 40 -0.17 -12.46 11.59
C GLY A 40 0.26 -12.49 13.05
N LYS A 41 1.52 -12.15 13.33
CA LYS A 41 2.17 -12.42 14.62
C LYS A 41 1.69 -11.57 15.79
N LEU A 42 0.82 -10.58 15.56
CA LEU A 42 0.45 -9.58 16.58
C LEU A 42 -0.96 -9.77 17.16
N GLY A 43 -1.72 -10.80 16.75
CA GLY A 43 -2.92 -11.25 17.48
C GLY A 43 -4.07 -10.24 17.65
N VAL A 44 -4.00 -9.07 17.02
CA VAL A 44 -4.99 -7.99 17.09
C VAL A 44 -5.27 -7.52 15.66
N SER A 45 -6.52 -7.16 15.35
CA SER A 45 -6.89 -6.52 14.08
C SER A 45 -6.05 -5.26 13.87
N GLN A 46 -5.02 -5.36 13.03
CA GLN A 46 -4.13 -4.25 12.72
C GLN A 46 -4.69 -3.45 11.55
N ARG A 47 -4.63 -2.13 11.69
CA ARG A 47 -4.98 -1.18 10.64
C ARG A 47 -3.68 -0.59 10.12
N TYR A 48 -3.48 -0.71 8.82
CA TYR A 48 -2.35 -0.11 8.14
C TYR A 48 -2.86 0.96 7.20
N ASP A 49 -2.23 2.14 7.23
CA ASP A 49 -2.50 3.16 6.23
C ASP A 49 -2.16 2.63 4.84
N ALA A 50 -2.97 3.00 3.85
CA ALA A 50 -2.70 2.68 2.47
C ALA A 50 -1.89 3.79 1.80
N GLU A 51 -0.72 3.44 1.28
CA GLU A 51 0.06 4.28 0.38
C GLU A 51 -0.33 3.95 -1.06
N SER A 52 -0.66 4.97 -1.85
CA SER A 52 -1.10 4.80 -3.24
C SER A 52 -0.15 5.47 -4.21
N TYR A 53 0.19 4.73 -5.26
CA TYR A 53 1.05 5.17 -6.35
C TYR A 53 0.37 4.93 -7.68
N VAL A 54 0.49 5.88 -8.61
CA VAL A 54 -0.12 5.83 -9.94
C VAL A 54 0.96 6.01 -10.99
N CYS A 55 0.95 5.16 -12.02
CA CYS A 55 1.84 5.32 -13.17
C CYS A 55 1.39 6.53 -13.99
N PRO A 56 2.27 7.52 -14.25
CA PRO A 56 1.92 8.72 -15.02
C PRO A 56 1.60 8.42 -16.49
N GLU A 57 2.08 7.30 -17.03
CA GLU A 57 1.91 6.97 -18.45
C GLU A 57 0.68 6.12 -18.74
N CYS A 58 0.49 5.03 -17.98
CA CYS A 58 -0.59 4.06 -18.25
C CYS A 58 -1.72 4.06 -17.21
N GLY A 59 -1.56 4.79 -16.10
CA GLY A 59 -2.56 4.86 -15.03
C GLY A 59 -2.63 3.63 -14.12
N LEU A 60 -1.76 2.63 -14.28
CA LEU A 60 -1.70 1.49 -13.35
C LEU A 60 -1.51 2.01 -11.92
N SER A 61 -2.38 1.57 -11.03
CA SER A 61 -2.40 2.00 -9.63
C SER A 61 -1.99 0.86 -8.70
N ARG A 62 -1.12 1.14 -7.72
CA ARG A 62 -0.72 0.19 -6.68
C ARG A 62 -1.05 0.77 -5.31
N LEU A 63 -1.53 -0.09 -4.40
CA LEU A 63 -1.66 0.24 -2.99
C LEU A 63 -0.75 -0.65 -2.15
N TYR A 64 -0.06 -0.04 -1.20
CA TYR A 64 0.80 -0.72 -0.24
C TYR A 64 0.32 -0.46 1.17
N ALA A 65 0.36 -1.49 2.01
CA ALA A 65 0.16 -1.32 3.44
C ALA A 65 1.44 -0.73 4.04
N ALA A 66 1.33 0.40 4.73
CA ALA A 66 2.43 0.95 5.51
C ALA A 66 2.66 0.07 6.74
N VAL A 67 3.56 -0.90 6.61
CA VAL A 67 3.97 -1.80 7.70
C VAL A 67 5.26 -1.28 8.31
N ASP A 68 5.31 -1.13 9.64
CA ASP A 68 6.57 -0.93 10.36
C ASP A 68 7.48 -2.15 10.15
N GLU A 69 8.78 -1.90 9.91
CA GLU A 69 9.82 -2.93 9.73
C GLU A 69 10.10 -3.73 11.03
#